data_AF-A0A4R7ZM74-F1
#
_entry.id   AF-A0A4R7ZM74-F1
#
_cell.length_a   1.000
_cell.length_b   1.000
_cell.length_c   1.000
_cell.angle_alpha   90.00
_cell.angle_beta   90.00
_cell.angle_gamma   90.00
#
_symmetry.space_group_name_H-M   'P 1'
#
loop_
_entity.id
_entity.type
_entity.pdbx_description
1 polymer ?
#
loop_
_entity_poly.entity_id
_entity_poly.type
_entity_poly.pdbx_seq_one_letter_code
_entity_poly.pdbx_strand_id
1 'polypeptide(L)'
;MAWNGNTWQTSSGADESSVVSEPGRFDRARTVFVVHGRNKAAREGVFSFLRALGLHPIEWAEALAGTGHGAPYVGEVLDSIMFSGQAIIVLLTPDEVAYLLPEHADNELDPAVRPAAQARPNVMFEAGMALAKFPTQTVLVRMGDLRTFTDLDGRHVVRLDNSPQQRLMLAQRLKAIGCDVDMGGKDWLSAGDLTPPKGPDLSSAAAERPASPDAVSDGTARSGVQVLTDELELTRCVVVRATGGDFTVHGEATNTSTRQISAFLKATYYDANRVIIGTASGVVNQLNPNATKTFSLVTLDDVTGYADFSVQVDTVI
;
A
#
# COMPACT_ATOMS: atom_id res chain seq x y z
N MET A 1 -6.18 33.46 -65.27
CA MET A 1 -4.87 34.13 -65.48
C MET A 1 -4.60 34.93 -64.22
N ALA A 2 -3.46 34.95 -63.56
CA ALA A 2 -2.16 34.32 -63.70
C ALA A 2 -1.49 34.35 -62.32
N TRP A 3 -0.54 33.46 -62.08
CA TRP A 3 0.30 33.41 -60.89
C TRP A 3 1.35 34.54 -60.97
N ASN A 4 1.54 35.33 -59.91
CA ASN A 4 2.70 36.21 -59.78
C ASN A 4 3.26 36.14 -58.36
N GLY A 5 4.53 35.74 -58.26
CA GLY A 5 5.23 35.58 -57.00
C GLY A 5 5.37 36.89 -56.22
N ASN A 6 5.53 36.70 -54.91
CA ASN A 6 5.95 37.69 -53.91
C ASN A 6 4.95 38.79 -53.54
N THR A 7 3.86 38.41 -52.87
CA THR A 7 3.32 38.97 -51.59
C THR A 7 1.80 38.84 -51.55
N TRP A 8 1.26 38.38 -50.41
CA TRP A 8 -0.14 38.59 -50.03
C TRP A 8 -0.17 39.44 -48.76
N GLN A 9 -0.57 40.71 -48.91
CA GLN A 9 -1.20 41.47 -47.84
C GLN A 9 -2.71 41.22 -47.93
N THR A 10 -3.34 40.84 -46.83
CA THR A 10 -4.79 41.01 -46.66
C THR A 10 -5.11 41.51 -45.26
N SER A 11 -5.79 42.65 -45.28
CA SER A 11 -6.50 43.34 -44.22
C SER A 11 -7.53 42.48 -43.49
N SER A 12 -7.69 42.77 -42.19
CA SER A 12 -8.90 42.68 -41.36
C SER A 12 -10.06 41.82 -41.89
N GLY A 13 -10.21 40.64 -41.28
CA GLY A 13 -11.47 39.94 -41.13
C GLY A 13 -11.46 39.29 -39.75
N ALA A 14 -12.32 39.76 -38.86
CA ALA A 14 -12.56 39.09 -37.58
C ALA A 14 -13.18 37.73 -37.89
N ASP A 15 -12.41 36.66 -37.69
CA ASP A 15 -12.92 35.30 -37.72
C ASP A 15 -13.12 34.89 -36.26
N GLU A 16 -14.37 35.02 -35.80
CA GLU A 16 -14.87 34.36 -34.60
C GLU A 16 -14.74 32.85 -34.81
N SER A 17 -13.57 32.30 -34.51
CA SER A 17 -13.39 30.87 -34.33
C SER A 17 -14.17 30.46 -33.08
N SER A 18 -15.44 30.13 -33.30
CA SER A 18 -16.24 29.32 -32.39
C SER A 18 -15.46 28.04 -32.09
N VAL A 19 -14.88 27.97 -30.90
CA VAL A 19 -14.21 26.77 -30.39
C VAL A 19 -15.30 25.74 -30.16
N VAL A 20 -15.56 24.92 -31.19
CA VAL A 20 -16.30 23.67 -31.01
C VAL A 20 -15.35 22.74 -30.28
N SER A 21 -15.55 22.60 -28.98
CA SER A 21 -14.80 21.64 -28.17
C SER A 21 -15.12 20.22 -28.65
N GLU A 22 -14.11 19.49 -29.09
CA GLU A 22 -14.27 18.08 -29.43
C GLU A 22 -14.74 17.29 -28.19
N PRO A 23 -15.83 16.52 -28.27
CA PRO A 23 -16.30 15.73 -27.16
C PRO A 23 -15.33 14.56 -26.93
N GLY A 24 -14.62 14.59 -25.81
CA GLY A 24 -13.75 13.50 -25.36
C GLY A 24 -12.37 13.92 -24.88
N ARG A 25 -11.93 15.17 -25.10
CA ARG A 25 -10.68 15.68 -24.52
C ARG A 25 -10.98 16.28 -23.15
N PHE A 26 -10.67 15.54 -22.08
CA PHE A 26 -10.70 16.10 -20.72
C PHE A 26 -9.92 17.41 -20.70
N ASP A 27 -10.49 18.45 -20.09
CA ASP A 27 -9.77 19.69 -19.85
C ASP A 27 -8.61 19.38 -18.91
N ARG A 28 -7.42 19.29 -19.49
CA ARG A 28 -6.18 18.97 -18.78
C ARG A 28 -6.00 19.90 -17.57
N ALA A 29 -6.23 21.21 -17.75
CA ALA A 29 -6.00 22.21 -16.71
C ALA A 29 -6.94 22.04 -15.51
N ARG A 30 -8.09 21.38 -15.71
CA ARG A 30 -9.05 21.08 -14.63
C ARG A 30 -8.89 19.67 -14.08
N THR A 31 -8.20 18.77 -14.78
CA THR A 31 -8.10 17.36 -14.38
C THR A 31 -7.02 17.17 -13.31
N VAL A 32 -7.42 16.60 -12.18
CA VAL A 32 -6.54 16.34 -11.03
C VAL A 32 -6.68 14.87 -10.63
N PHE A 33 -5.56 14.17 -10.52
CA PHE A 33 -5.57 12.79 -10.02
C PHE A 33 -5.47 12.77 -8.51
N VAL A 34 -6.22 11.86 -7.89
CA VAL A 34 -6.22 11.68 -6.44
C VAL A 34 -5.80 10.26 -6.10
N VAL A 35 -4.65 10.14 -5.45
CA VAL A 35 -4.20 8.93 -4.75
C VAL A 35 -4.81 8.99 -3.35
N HIS A 36 -5.55 7.96 -2.94
CA HIS A 36 -6.17 7.90 -1.61
C HIS A 36 -6.29 6.48 -1.10
N GLY A 37 -6.42 6.33 0.22
CA GLY A 37 -6.63 5.03 0.84
C GLY A 37 -8.10 4.65 0.96
N ARG A 38 -8.44 3.90 2.02
CA ARG A 38 -9.80 3.35 2.21
C ARG A 38 -10.75 4.26 2.99
N ASN A 39 -10.30 5.40 3.48
CA ASN A 39 -11.17 6.39 4.10
C ASN A 39 -12.07 7.08 3.07
N LYS A 40 -13.25 6.48 2.82
CA LYS A 40 -14.23 6.98 1.84
C LYS A 40 -14.75 8.38 2.18
N ALA A 41 -14.96 8.68 3.46
CA ALA A 41 -15.47 9.98 3.90
C ALA A 41 -14.48 11.11 3.57
N ALA A 42 -13.20 10.93 3.90
CA ALA A 42 -12.16 11.91 3.56
C ALA A 42 -12.02 12.09 2.03
N ARG A 43 -12.06 10.99 1.29
CA ARG A 43 -12.06 11.02 -0.18
C ARG A 43 -13.26 11.81 -0.72
N GLU A 44 -14.48 11.49 -0.30
CA GLU A 44 -15.71 12.17 -0.75
C GLU A 44 -15.68 13.68 -0.45
N GLY A 45 -15.17 14.06 0.73
CA GLY A 45 -14.94 15.44 1.12
C GLY A 45 -13.99 16.17 0.16
N VAL A 46 -12.81 15.59 -0.09
CA VAL A 46 -11.80 16.17 -1.00
C VAL A 46 -12.34 16.26 -2.43
N PHE A 47 -13.03 15.23 -2.93
CA PHE A 47 -13.60 15.27 -4.29
C PHE A 47 -14.66 16.36 -4.42
N SER A 48 -15.52 16.53 -3.41
CA SER A 48 -16.55 17.57 -3.39
C SER A 48 -15.92 18.98 -3.35
N PHE A 49 -14.87 19.16 -2.55
CA PHE A 49 -14.09 20.39 -2.51
C PHE A 49 -13.45 20.73 -3.86
N LEU A 50 -12.77 19.77 -4.50
CA LEU A 50 -12.12 19.98 -5.79
C LEU A 50 -13.14 20.32 -6.89
N ARG A 51 -14.30 19.67 -6.91
CA ARG A 51 -15.39 20.01 -7.84
C ARG A 51 -15.93 21.41 -7.62
N ALA A 52 -16.03 21.86 -6.38
CA ALA A 52 -16.45 23.23 -6.07
C ALA A 52 -15.43 24.30 -6.50
N LEU A 53 -14.17 23.92 -6.69
CA LEU A 53 -13.13 24.73 -7.33
C LEU A 53 -13.16 24.64 -8.87
N GLY A 54 -14.15 23.96 -9.44
CA GLY A 54 -14.26 23.73 -10.89
C GLY A 54 -13.27 22.70 -11.44
N LEU A 55 -12.67 21.86 -10.59
CA LEU A 55 -11.74 20.81 -11.00
C LEU A 55 -12.46 19.47 -11.19
N HIS A 56 -11.82 18.57 -11.95
CA HIS A 56 -12.28 17.22 -12.24
C HIS A 56 -11.38 16.19 -11.56
N PRO A 57 -11.70 15.79 -10.31
CA PRO A 57 -10.92 14.77 -9.61
C PRO A 57 -11.18 13.37 -10.18
N ILE A 58 -10.12 12.65 -10.53
CA ILE A 58 -10.13 11.27 -11.02
C ILE A 58 -9.32 10.41 -10.04
N GLU A 59 -9.79 9.20 -9.72
CA GLU A 59 -8.98 8.28 -8.93
C GLU A 59 -7.74 7.85 -9.73
N TRP A 60 -6.58 7.88 -9.09
CA TRP A 60 -5.34 7.44 -9.75
C TRP A 60 -5.42 5.99 -10.25
N ALA A 61 -5.99 5.09 -9.45
CA ALA A 61 -6.20 3.69 -9.83
C ALA A 61 -7.16 3.53 -11.02
N GLU A 62 -8.20 4.37 -11.11
CA GLU A 62 -9.12 4.39 -12.25
C GLU A 62 -8.41 4.88 -13.53
N ALA A 63 -7.59 5.93 -13.41
CA ALA A 63 -6.77 6.42 -14.51
C ALA A 63 -5.77 5.35 -15.01
N LEU A 64 -5.16 4.59 -14.10
CA LEU A 64 -4.30 3.46 -14.42
C LEU A 64 -5.05 2.33 -15.14
N ALA A 65 -6.22 1.92 -14.62
CA ALA A 65 -7.04 0.87 -15.22
C ALA A 65 -7.53 1.23 -16.63
N GLY A 66 -7.85 2.51 -16.86
CA GLY A 66 -8.24 3.04 -18.16
C GLY A 66 -7.15 2.97 -19.23
N THR A 67 -5.89 2.72 -18.87
CA THR A 67 -4.79 2.61 -19.84
C THR A 67 -4.76 1.28 -20.59
N GLY A 68 -5.58 0.28 -20.23
CA GLY A 68 -5.77 -0.95 -21.00
C GLY A 68 -4.59 -1.93 -20.99
N HIS A 69 -3.55 -1.69 -20.20
CA HIS A 69 -2.39 -2.57 -20.08
C HIS A 69 -2.54 -3.48 -18.85
N GLY A 70 -2.51 -4.81 -19.05
CA GLY A 70 -2.64 -5.79 -17.96
C GLY A 70 -1.39 -5.95 -17.08
N ALA A 71 -0.22 -5.48 -17.53
CA ALA A 71 1.04 -5.42 -16.79
C ALA A 71 2.01 -4.40 -17.45
N PRO A 72 1.70 -3.09 -17.46
CA PRO A 72 2.51 -2.10 -18.15
C PRO A 72 3.86 -1.86 -17.46
N TYR A 73 4.85 -1.44 -18.25
CA TYR A 73 6.00 -0.75 -17.69
C TYR A 73 5.51 0.53 -17.02
N VAL A 74 5.62 0.57 -15.69
CA VAL A 74 5.06 1.63 -14.83
C VAL A 74 5.40 3.03 -15.37
N GLY A 75 6.61 3.23 -15.90
CA GLY A 75 7.04 4.52 -16.45
C GLY A 75 6.21 5.06 -17.62
N GLU A 76 5.78 4.21 -18.56
CA GLU A 76 5.07 4.63 -19.79
C GLU A 76 3.59 4.96 -19.50
N VAL A 77 2.96 4.17 -18.64
CA VAL A 77 1.58 4.41 -18.23
C VAL A 77 1.45 5.69 -17.41
N LEU A 78 2.43 5.99 -16.56
CA LEU A 78 2.45 7.23 -15.78
C LEU A 78 2.54 8.49 -16.65
N ASP A 79 3.35 8.48 -17.71
CA ASP A 79 3.43 9.60 -18.65
C ASP A 79 2.10 9.82 -19.37
N SER A 80 1.43 8.74 -19.80
CA SER A 80 0.12 8.81 -20.44
C SER A 80 -0.96 9.43 -19.56
N ILE A 81 -0.94 9.13 -18.26
CA ILE A 81 -1.86 9.70 -17.27
C ILE A 81 -1.64 11.20 -17.16
N MET A 82 -0.38 11.62 -17.00
CA MET A 82 -0.06 13.03 -16.87
C MET A 82 -0.19 13.81 -18.17
N PHE A 83 -0.36 13.21 -19.35
CA PHE A 83 -0.83 13.93 -20.55
C PHE A 83 -2.28 14.43 -20.40
N SER A 84 -3.11 13.69 -19.66
CA SER A 84 -4.54 13.96 -19.47
C SER A 84 -4.87 14.78 -18.22
N GLY A 85 -3.91 15.02 -17.30
CA GLY A 85 -4.13 15.81 -16.09
C GLY A 85 -3.02 16.80 -15.75
N GLN A 86 -3.32 17.74 -14.84
CA GLN A 86 -2.44 18.84 -14.47
C GLN A 86 -1.73 18.62 -13.13
N ALA A 87 -2.39 17.99 -12.16
CA ALA A 87 -1.86 17.79 -10.81
C ALA A 87 -2.18 16.41 -10.24
N ILE A 88 -1.37 15.99 -9.27
CA ILE A 88 -1.58 14.79 -8.47
C ILE A 88 -1.72 15.22 -7.01
N ILE A 89 -2.79 14.80 -6.36
CA ILE A 89 -2.99 14.94 -4.93
C ILE A 89 -2.79 13.56 -4.29
N VAL A 90 -1.89 13.47 -3.33
CA VAL A 90 -1.75 12.30 -2.46
C VAL A 90 -2.45 12.60 -1.15
N LEU A 91 -3.59 11.95 -0.92
CA LEU A 91 -4.37 12.07 0.30
C LEU A 91 -3.93 11.03 1.33
N LEU A 92 -3.22 11.51 2.35
CA LEU A 92 -2.71 10.72 3.47
C LEU A 92 -3.70 10.81 4.64
N THR A 93 -4.34 9.67 4.94
CA THR A 93 -5.30 9.48 6.04
C THR A 93 -4.86 8.37 6.99
N PRO A 94 -5.27 8.38 8.27
CA PRO A 94 -4.92 7.35 9.27
C PRO A 94 -5.70 6.05 9.01
N ASP A 95 -5.35 5.35 7.93
CA ASP A 95 -6.06 4.16 7.48
C ASP A 95 -5.62 2.87 8.18
N GLU A 96 -4.39 2.84 8.67
CA GLU A 96 -3.75 1.66 9.28
C GLU A 96 -2.98 2.05 10.53
N VAL A 97 -2.72 1.08 11.41
CA VAL A 97 -1.84 1.23 12.57
C VAL A 97 -0.54 0.50 12.29
N ALA A 98 0.60 1.13 12.60
CA ALA A 98 1.90 0.50 12.53
C ALA A 98 2.78 0.89 13.71
N TYR A 99 3.80 0.08 13.94
CA TYR A 99 4.87 0.31 14.88
C TYR A 99 6.16 -0.34 14.36
N LEU A 100 7.30 0.21 14.75
CA LEU A 100 8.61 -0.37 14.53
C LEU A 100 8.79 -1.55 15.48
N LEU A 101 9.38 -2.64 14.99
CA LEU A 101 9.77 -3.75 15.85
C LEU A 101 10.80 -3.25 16.87
N PRO A 102 10.64 -3.57 18.18
CA PRO A 102 11.57 -3.08 19.21
C PRO A 102 13.03 -3.47 18.96
N GLU A 103 13.30 -4.63 18.36
CA GLU A 103 14.65 -5.07 17.99
C GLU A 103 15.31 -4.23 16.88
N HIS A 104 14.53 -3.41 16.18
CA HIS A 104 15.01 -2.48 15.16
C HIS A 104 14.98 -1.03 15.64
N ALA A 105 14.56 -0.79 16.87
CA ALA A 105 14.53 0.54 17.46
C ALA A 105 15.94 0.99 17.84
N ASP A 106 16.22 2.29 17.68
CA ASP A 106 17.50 2.86 18.13
C ASP A 106 17.67 2.72 19.65
N ASN A 107 16.57 2.74 20.40
CA ASN A 107 16.50 2.50 21.84
C ASN A 107 15.04 2.27 22.31
N GLU A 108 14.86 1.90 23.58
CA GLU A 108 13.54 1.64 24.20
C GLU A 108 12.59 2.86 24.20
N LEU A 109 13.11 4.08 24.00
CA LEU A 109 12.34 5.33 23.98
C LEU A 109 11.97 5.76 22.57
N ASP A 110 12.35 5.02 21.53
CA ASP A 110 12.00 5.33 20.14
C ASP A 110 10.47 5.44 19.99
N PRO A 111 9.93 6.62 19.62
CA PRO A 111 8.50 6.79 19.48
C PRO A 111 7.89 5.90 18.39
N ALA A 112 8.69 5.43 17.42
CA ALA A 112 8.24 4.57 16.34
C ALA A 112 7.82 3.18 16.83
N VAL A 113 8.28 2.71 18.00
CA VAL A 113 7.85 1.43 18.58
C VAL A 113 6.44 1.47 19.15
N ARG A 114 5.86 2.67 19.29
CA ARG A 114 4.48 2.84 19.76
C ARG A 114 3.54 2.73 18.56
N PRO A 115 2.39 2.04 18.71
CA PRO A 115 1.35 2.04 17.69
C PRO A 115 1.00 3.46 17.30
N ALA A 116 1.10 3.76 16.01
CA ALA A 116 0.79 5.05 15.44
C ALA A 116 0.07 4.85 14.11
N ALA A 117 -0.86 5.76 13.81
CA ALA A 117 -1.60 5.68 12.56
C ALA A 117 -0.71 6.02 11.36
N GLN A 118 -0.96 5.39 10.23
CA GLN A 118 -0.27 5.63 8.97
C GLN A 118 -1.24 5.59 7.79
N ALA A 119 -0.81 6.17 6.66
CA ALA A 119 -1.48 5.96 5.39
C ALA A 119 -1.29 4.52 4.91
N ARG A 120 -2.19 4.04 4.04
CA ARG A 120 -2.04 2.70 3.46
C ARG A 120 -0.72 2.55 2.69
N PRO A 121 -0.04 1.39 2.76
CA PRO A 121 1.17 1.10 1.99
C PRO A 121 1.03 1.38 0.50
N ASN A 122 -0.11 1.03 -0.10
CA ASN A 122 -0.37 1.30 -1.53
C ASN A 122 -0.33 2.82 -1.82
N VAL A 123 -0.92 3.64 -0.95
CA VAL A 123 -0.89 5.10 -1.07
C VAL A 123 0.53 5.62 -0.95
N MET A 124 1.31 5.10 -0.01
CA MET A 124 2.73 5.48 0.16
C MET A 124 3.58 5.10 -1.06
N PHE A 125 3.35 3.91 -1.63
CA PHE A 125 4.03 3.46 -2.84
C PHE A 125 3.69 4.33 -4.07
N GLU A 126 2.39 4.61 -4.29
CA GLU A 126 1.93 5.50 -5.35
C GLU A 126 2.44 6.93 -5.17
N ALA A 127 2.50 7.43 -3.94
CA ALA A 127 3.12 8.71 -3.62
C ALA A 127 4.60 8.75 -4.01
N GLY A 128 5.35 7.68 -3.72
CA GLY A 128 6.74 7.54 -4.15
C GLY A 128 6.90 7.61 -5.66
N MET A 129 6.04 6.91 -6.42
CA MET A 129 6.05 6.96 -7.89
C MET A 129 5.71 8.35 -8.42
N ALA A 130 4.66 8.99 -7.89
CA ALA A 130 4.24 10.32 -8.28
C ALA A 130 5.33 11.37 -7.98
N LEU A 131 5.98 11.30 -6.82
CA LEU A 131 7.07 12.19 -6.45
C LEU A 131 8.34 11.97 -7.28
N ALA A 132 8.65 10.71 -7.63
CA ALA A 132 9.81 10.38 -8.45
C ALA A 132 9.66 10.90 -9.89
N LYS A 133 8.45 10.79 -10.45
CA LYS A 133 8.18 11.12 -11.85
C LYS A 133 7.68 12.55 -12.07
N PHE A 134 6.85 13.06 -11.16
CA PHE A 134 6.16 14.34 -11.26
C PHE A 134 6.30 15.18 -9.98
N PRO A 135 7.54 15.51 -9.55
CA PRO A 135 7.80 16.17 -8.27
C PRO A 135 7.22 17.58 -8.16
N THR A 136 6.97 18.27 -9.27
CA THR A 136 6.43 19.65 -9.27
C THR A 136 4.91 19.69 -9.40
N GLN A 137 4.27 18.60 -9.86
CA GLN A 137 2.83 18.47 -10.00
C GLN A 137 2.18 17.70 -8.84
N THR A 138 2.97 17.11 -7.95
CA THR A 138 2.49 16.29 -6.83
C THR A 138 2.35 17.12 -5.55
N VAL A 139 1.14 17.14 -4.97
CA VAL A 139 0.82 17.78 -3.69
C VAL A 139 0.50 16.72 -2.66
N LEU A 140 1.23 16.75 -1.54
CA LEU A 140 0.94 15.91 -0.39
C LEU A 140 -0.09 16.59 0.50
N VAL A 141 -1.17 15.89 0.80
CA VAL A 141 -2.27 16.36 1.63
C VAL A 141 -2.45 15.38 2.79
N ARG A 142 -2.33 15.87 4.03
CA ARG A 142 -2.57 15.11 5.24
C ARG A 142 -3.91 15.51 5.86
N MET A 143 -4.71 14.50 6.23
CA MET A 143 -5.94 14.65 7.00
C MET A 143 -5.87 13.73 8.21
N GLY A 144 -5.74 14.31 9.40
CA GLY A 144 -5.63 13.58 10.66
C GLY A 144 -4.18 13.36 11.12
N ASP A 145 -4.04 12.61 12.20
CA ASP A 145 -2.74 12.33 12.79
C ASP A 145 -2.10 11.07 12.21
N LEU A 146 -0.86 11.22 11.77
CA LEU A 146 -0.05 10.19 11.14
C LEU A 146 1.32 10.19 11.79
N ARG A 147 1.91 8.99 11.90
CA ARG A 147 3.33 8.80 12.25
C ARG A 147 4.21 9.66 11.35
N THR A 148 5.32 10.10 11.90
CA THR A 148 6.33 10.82 11.12
C THR A 148 6.94 9.89 10.07
N PHE A 149 7.08 10.41 8.86
CA PHE A 149 7.78 9.75 7.77
C PHE A 149 8.81 10.76 7.25
N THR A 150 10.04 10.64 7.76
CA THR A 150 11.11 11.65 7.66
C THR A 150 11.51 11.96 6.22
N ASP A 151 11.32 11.01 5.30
CA ASP A 151 11.57 11.21 3.87
C ASP A 151 10.65 12.27 3.23
N LEU A 152 9.55 12.64 3.89
CA LEU A 152 8.66 13.73 3.47
C LEU A 152 8.90 15.06 4.20
N ASP A 153 9.78 15.13 5.20
CA ASP A 153 9.99 16.34 6.01
C ASP A 153 10.64 17.49 5.22
N GLY A 154 11.29 17.18 4.09
CA GLY A 154 11.79 18.18 3.12
C GLY A 154 10.73 18.67 2.12
N ARG A 155 9.51 18.12 2.14
CA ARG A 155 8.42 18.45 1.22
C ARG A 155 7.29 19.15 1.97
N HIS A 156 6.78 20.23 1.39
CA HIS A 156 5.66 20.94 1.99
C HIS A 156 4.37 20.11 1.91
N VAL A 157 3.87 19.62 3.05
CA VAL A 157 2.56 18.95 3.18
C VAL A 157 1.47 19.97 3.51
N VAL A 158 0.31 19.90 2.83
CA VAL A 158 -0.89 20.65 3.25
C VAL A 158 -1.63 19.83 4.30
N ARG A 159 -1.91 20.42 5.46
CA ARG A 159 -2.65 19.77 6.55
C ARG A 159 -4.08 20.28 6.52
N LEU A 160 -5.00 19.51 5.95
CA LEU A 160 -6.41 19.91 5.90
C LEU A 160 -7.08 19.66 7.25
N ASP A 161 -7.79 20.67 7.74
CA ASP A 161 -8.47 20.69 9.05
C ASP A 161 -9.89 21.28 8.97
N ASN A 162 -10.48 21.28 7.77
CA ASN A 162 -11.76 21.92 7.44
C ASN A 162 -11.78 23.46 7.48
N SER A 163 -10.69 24.12 7.88
CA SER A 163 -10.63 25.58 7.96
C SER A 163 -10.58 26.24 6.56
N PRO A 164 -11.16 27.45 6.41
CA PRO A 164 -10.98 28.29 5.22
C PRO A 164 -9.51 28.49 4.83
N GLN A 165 -8.62 28.59 5.81
CA GLN A 165 -7.18 28.84 5.63
C GLN A 165 -6.52 27.66 4.91
N GLN A 166 -6.79 26.42 5.35
CA GLN A 166 -6.19 25.23 4.73
C GLN A 166 -6.81 24.92 3.37
N ARG A 167 -8.11 25.21 3.19
CA ARG A 167 -8.77 25.15 1.88
C ARG A 167 -8.11 26.11 0.88
N LEU A 168 -7.90 27.36 1.28
CA LEU A 168 -7.23 28.36 0.44
C LEU A 168 -5.79 27.94 0.12
N MET A 169 -5.06 27.41 1.10
CA MET A 169 -3.69 26.90 0.90
C MET A 169 -3.64 25.82 -0.18
N LEU A 170 -4.55 24.84 -0.15
CA LEU A 170 -4.61 23.79 -1.18
C LEU A 170 -4.99 24.36 -2.55
N ALA A 171 -6.01 25.23 -2.61
CA ALA A 171 -6.46 25.87 -3.85
C ALA A 171 -5.33 26.69 -4.51
N GLN A 172 -4.59 27.48 -3.72
CA GLN A 172 -3.46 28.26 -4.21
C GLN A 172 -2.32 27.40 -4.74
N ARG A 173 -2.05 26.24 -4.13
CA ARG A 173 -1.04 25.30 -4.64
C ARG A 173 -1.44 24.66 -5.95
N LEU A 174 -2.69 24.22 -6.07
CA LEU A 174 -3.20 23.68 -7.33
C LEU A 174 -3.14 24.73 -8.44
N LYS A 175 -3.49 25.99 -8.13
CA LYS A 175 -3.32 27.11 -9.06
C LYS A 175 -1.87 27.35 -9.43
N ALA A 176 -0.93 27.28 -8.48
CA ALA A 176 0.50 27.43 -8.74
C ALA A 176 1.08 26.31 -9.62
N ILE A 177 0.52 25.10 -9.57
CA ILE A 177 0.84 23.99 -10.47
C ILE A 177 0.29 24.23 -11.88
N GLY A 178 -0.64 25.17 -12.04
CA GLY A 178 -1.27 25.52 -13.31
C GLY A 178 -2.68 24.95 -13.49
N CYS A 179 -3.34 24.51 -12.40
CA CYS A 179 -4.75 24.12 -12.48
C CYS A 179 -5.63 25.36 -12.66
N ASP A 180 -6.70 25.24 -13.44
CA ASP A 180 -7.70 26.28 -13.63
C ASP A 180 -8.70 26.31 -12.45
N VAL A 181 -8.19 26.78 -11.31
CA VAL A 181 -8.92 26.84 -10.02
C VAL A 181 -9.88 28.03 -10.00
N ASP A 182 -11.17 27.76 -9.88
CA ASP A 182 -12.21 28.78 -9.67
C ASP A 182 -12.33 29.12 -8.17
N MET A 183 -11.99 30.36 -7.84
CA MET A 183 -12.15 30.95 -6.49
C MET A 183 -13.03 32.21 -6.51
N GLY A 184 -13.82 32.43 -7.57
CA GLY A 184 -14.66 33.63 -7.70
C GLY A 184 -15.83 33.68 -6.71
N GLY A 185 -16.34 32.51 -6.32
CA GLY A 185 -17.39 32.34 -5.31
C GLY A 185 -16.85 32.07 -3.89
N LYS A 186 -17.76 31.74 -2.96
CA LYS A 186 -17.43 31.32 -1.58
C LYS A 186 -17.83 29.89 -1.25
N ASP A 187 -18.59 29.22 -2.11
CA ASP A 187 -19.15 27.88 -1.84
C ASP A 187 -18.05 26.83 -1.61
N TRP A 188 -16.90 26.98 -2.27
CA TRP A 188 -15.73 26.12 -2.08
C TRP A 188 -15.14 26.17 -0.64
N LEU A 189 -15.44 27.22 0.14
CA LEU A 189 -15.01 27.35 1.53
C LEU A 189 -15.71 26.36 2.47
N SER A 190 -16.85 25.79 2.07
CA SER A 190 -17.63 24.83 2.85
C SER A 190 -17.95 23.53 2.11
N ALA A 191 -17.68 23.46 0.80
CA ALA A 191 -17.93 22.26 0.01
C ALA A 191 -17.09 21.06 0.46
N GLY A 192 -17.75 19.93 0.71
CA GLY A 192 -17.13 18.69 1.20
C GLY A 192 -16.73 18.77 2.68
N ASP A 193 -16.91 17.67 3.41
CA ASP A 193 -16.41 17.58 4.78
C ASP A 193 -14.91 17.29 4.77
N LEU A 194 -14.11 18.30 5.13
CA LEU A 194 -12.65 18.18 5.25
C LEU A 194 -12.20 18.06 6.70
N THR A 195 -13.10 17.62 7.59
CA THR A 195 -12.76 17.33 8.98
C THR A 195 -11.75 16.19 9.03
N PRO A 196 -10.61 16.36 9.73
CA PRO A 196 -9.64 15.29 9.92
C PRO A 196 -10.32 14.04 10.50
N PRO A 197 -10.18 12.86 9.87
CA PRO A 197 -10.69 11.64 10.45
C PRO A 197 -9.98 11.39 11.78
N LYS A 198 -10.75 10.91 12.76
CA LYS A 198 -10.17 10.42 14.01
C LYS A 198 -9.27 9.24 13.68
N GLY A 199 -8.06 9.26 14.22
CA GLY A 199 -7.18 8.10 14.14
C GLY A 199 -7.83 6.88 14.80
N PRO A 200 -7.36 5.67 14.47
CA PRO A 200 -7.75 4.46 15.15
C PRO A 200 -7.55 4.59 16.67
N ASP A 201 -8.36 3.91 17.46
CA ASP A 201 -8.18 3.86 18.91
C ASP A 201 -6.93 3.03 19.26
N LEU A 202 -5.83 3.75 19.47
CA LEU A 202 -4.52 3.17 19.75
C LEU A 202 -4.44 2.52 21.14
N SER A 203 -5.44 2.70 22.01
CA SER A 203 -5.48 2.05 23.32
C SER A 203 -5.61 0.53 23.22
N SER A 204 -6.34 0.04 22.22
CA SER A 204 -6.48 -1.39 21.91
C SER A 204 -5.24 -1.96 21.21
N ALA A 205 -4.66 -1.23 20.26
CA ALA A 205 -3.45 -1.65 19.52
C ALA A 205 -2.19 -1.71 20.41
N ALA A 206 -2.13 -0.91 21.48
CA ALA A 206 -1.07 -1.03 22.48
C ALA A 206 -1.20 -2.28 23.36
N ALA A 207 -2.43 -2.80 23.54
CA ALA A 207 -2.72 -4.01 24.30
C ALA A 207 -2.52 -5.30 23.47
N GLU A 208 -2.68 -5.23 22.14
CA GLU A 208 -2.44 -6.33 21.19
C GLU A 208 -0.98 -6.43 20.71
N ARG A 209 -0.05 -5.65 21.30
CA ARG A 209 1.38 -5.74 20.99
C ARG A 209 1.83 -7.20 21.23
N PRO A 210 2.33 -7.94 20.22
CA PRO A 210 3.09 -9.14 20.51
C PRO A 210 4.28 -8.67 21.35
N ALA A 211 4.39 -9.19 22.58
CA ALA A 211 5.57 -8.95 23.38
C ALA A 211 6.80 -9.32 22.53
N SER A 212 7.87 -8.54 22.65
CA SER A 212 9.20 -9.00 22.22
C SER A 212 9.38 -10.43 22.74
N PRO A 213 9.96 -11.35 21.96
CA PRO A 213 10.00 -12.76 22.32
C PRO A 213 10.98 -12.97 23.47
N ASP A 214 10.58 -12.62 24.68
CA ASP A 214 11.18 -13.09 25.91
C ASP A 214 10.10 -13.24 26.99
N ALA A 215 9.85 -14.53 27.28
CA ALA A 215 9.13 -15.08 28.42
C ALA A 215 7.63 -14.74 28.57
N VAL A 216 6.78 -15.48 27.83
CA VAL A 216 5.52 -15.98 28.43
C VAL A 216 5.45 -17.49 28.26
N SER A 217 5.68 -18.16 29.38
CA SER A 217 5.33 -19.54 29.68
C SER A 217 3.81 -19.75 29.67
N ASP A 218 3.43 -20.97 29.32
CA ASP A 218 2.10 -21.60 29.39
C ASP A 218 1.10 -21.30 28.26
N GLY A 219 1.28 -22.08 27.18
CA GLY A 219 0.27 -22.39 26.18
C GLY A 219 0.70 -23.65 25.42
N THR A 220 0.79 -24.79 26.12
CA THR A 220 1.06 -26.15 25.63
C THR A 220 1.80 -26.24 24.28
N ALA A 221 3.12 -25.98 24.30
CA ALA A 221 4.01 -26.47 23.27
C ALA A 221 3.98 -28.01 23.30
N ARG A 222 3.23 -28.63 22.41
CA ARG A 222 3.36 -30.06 22.15
C ARG A 222 4.35 -30.22 21.02
N SER A 223 5.56 -30.65 21.38
CA SER A 223 6.59 -31.06 20.42
C SER A 223 6.16 -32.37 19.78
N GLY A 224 5.77 -32.31 18.50
CA GLY A 224 5.52 -33.48 17.66
C GLY A 224 6.83 -34.09 17.14
N VAL A 225 6.88 -35.41 17.15
CA VAL A 225 8.05 -36.29 16.94
C VAL A 225 8.88 -36.02 15.67
N GLN A 226 10.21 -36.10 15.81
CA GLN A 226 11.22 -36.09 14.75
C GLN A 226 11.05 -37.29 13.81
N VAL A 227 10.84 -37.05 12.51
CA VAL A 227 11.05 -38.08 11.49
C VAL A 227 12.39 -37.79 10.83
N LEU A 228 13.39 -38.59 11.19
CA LEU A 228 14.68 -38.65 10.54
C LEU A 228 14.49 -39.35 9.19
N THR A 229 14.88 -38.68 8.12
CA THR A 229 15.32 -39.39 6.90
C THR A 229 16.84 -39.42 6.91
N ASP A 230 17.45 -40.39 6.23
CA ASP A 230 18.91 -40.52 6.21
C ASP A 230 19.63 -39.27 5.67
N GLU A 231 18.94 -38.45 4.86
CA GLU A 231 19.48 -37.26 4.20
C GLU A 231 19.03 -35.92 4.81
N LEU A 232 17.97 -35.91 5.62
CA LEU A 232 17.38 -34.68 6.18
C LEU A 232 16.83 -34.90 7.59
N GLU A 233 17.31 -34.08 8.52
CA GLU A 233 16.84 -34.01 9.91
C GLU A 233 15.90 -32.82 10.09
N LEU A 234 14.70 -33.06 10.65
CA LEU A 234 13.74 -32.03 11.00
C LEU A 234 13.71 -31.81 12.51
N THR A 235 13.91 -30.58 12.95
CA THR A 235 13.92 -30.21 14.37
C THR A 235 13.09 -28.95 14.62
N ARG A 236 12.86 -28.62 15.89
CA ARG A 236 12.14 -27.40 16.34
C ARG A 236 10.79 -27.16 15.64
N CYS A 237 10.09 -28.24 15.31
CA CYS A 237 8.79 -28.14 14.67
C CYS A 237 7.75 -27.61 15.67
N VAL A 238 7.09 -26.51 15.33
CA VAL A 238 6.06 -25.85 16.15
C VAL A 238 4.92 -25.37 15.27
N VAL A 239 3.69 -25.49 15.76
CA VAL A 239 2.52 -24.91 15.11
C VAL A 239 2.30 -23.50 15.67
N VAL A 240 2.19 -22.53 14.79
CA VAL A 240 1.88 -21.14 15.11
C VAL A 240 0.57 -20.76 14.42
N ARG A 241 -0.33 -20.12 15.16
CA ARG A 241 -1.54 -19.53 14.59
C ARG A 241 -1.26 -18.07 14.24
N ALA A 242 -1.33 -17.74 12.96
CA ALA A 242 -1.17 -16.37 12.49
C ALA A 242 -2.39 -15.50 12.87
N THR A 243 -2.17 -14.20 12.96
CA THR A 243 -3.21 -13.21 13.33
C THR A 243 -4.40 -13.18 12.35
N GLY A 244 -4.23 -13.74 11.15
CA GLY A 244 -5.28 -13.94 10.14
C GLY A 244 -6.15 -15.20 10.32
N GLY A 245 -5.85 -16.04 11.31
CA GLY A 245 -6.57 -17.29 11.59
C GLY A 245 -5.90 -18.55 11.06
N ASP A 246 -4.98 -18.42 10.11
CA ASP A 246 -4.27 -19.53 9.48
C ASP A 246 -3.28 -20.20 10.43
N PHE A 247 -3.16 -21.51 10.35
CA PHE A 247 -2.15 -22.28 11.09
C PHE A 247 -0.95 -22.54 10.19
N THR A 248 0.25 -22.35 10.74
CA THR A 248 1.52 -22.57 10.06
C THR A 248 2.42 -23.45 10.92
N VAL A 249 3.01 -24.48 10.34
CA VAL A 249 4.11 -25.22 10.98
C VAL A 249 5.43 -24.57 10.62
N HIS A 250 6.18 -24.15 11.63
CA HIS A 250 7.58 -23.73 11.47
C HIS A 250 8.51 -24.81 11.98
N GLY A 251 9.69 -24.95 11.38
CA GLY A 251 10.73 -25.84 11.87
C GLY A 251 12.08 -25.57 11.23
N GLU A 252 13.07 -26.35 11.64
CA GLU A 252 14.43 -26.34 11.09
C GLU A 252 14.67 -27.66 10.34
N ALA A 253 15.22 -27.56 9.12
CA ALA A 253 15.66 -28.69 8.33
C ALA A 253 17.18 -28.63 8.15
N THR A 254 17.87 -29.69 8.56
CA THR A 254 19.33 -29.83 8.47
C THR A 254 19.68 -30.92 7.46
N ASN A 255 20.50 -30.58 6.46
CA ASN A 255 20.99 -31.54 5.49
C ASN A 255 22.10 -32.40 6.10
N THR A 256 21.82 -33.69 6.32
CA THR A 256 22.80 -34.68 6.83
C THR A 256 23.51 -35.43 5.71
N SER A 257 23.15 -35.18 4.44
CA SER A 257 23.80 -35.76 3.27
C SER A 257 25.07 -35.01 2.84
N THR A 258 25.83 -35.60 1.92
CA THR A 258 27.07 -35.04 1.37
C THR A 258 26.88 -34.17 0.13
N ARG A 259 25.64 -34.02 -0.35
CA ARG A 259 25.29 -33.28 -1.58
C ARG A 259 24.25 -32.20 -1.27
N GLN A 260 24.15 -31.18 -2.11
CA GLN A 260 23.07 -30.20 -1.98
C GLN A 260 21.74 -30.90 -2.31
N ILE A 261 20.72 -30.71 -1.48
CA ILE A 261 19.38 -31.29 -1.67
C ILE A 261 18.31 -30.21 -1.59
N SER A 262 17.15 -30.49 -2.18
CA SER A 262 15.89 -29.84 -1.85
C SER A 262 14.91 -30.88 -1.33
N ALA A 263 13.89 -30.50 -0.58
CA ALA A 263 12.94 -31.47 -0.05
C ALA A 263 11.52 -30.90 0.01
N PHE A 264 10.54 -31.70 -0.38
CA PHE A 264 9.14 -31.46 -0.09
C PHE A 264 8.82 -31.98 1.30
N LEU A 265 8.17 -31.14 2.10
CA LEU A 265 7.77 -31.43 3.46
C LEU A 265 6.25 -31.40 3.56
N LYS A 266 5.71 -32.30 4.38
CA LYS A 266 4.29 -32.38 4.68
C LYS A 266 4.07 -32.41 6.18
N ALA A 267 3.22 -31.50 6.67
CA ALA A 267 2.67 -31.58 8.00
C ALA A 267 1.24 -32.14 7.96
N THR A 268 0.91 -32.95 8.96
CA THR A 268 -0.43 -33.51 9.15
C THR A 268 -0.90 -33.15 10.56
N TYR A 269 -2.11 -32.60 10.66
CA TYR A 269 -2.76 -32.21 11.91
C TYR A 269 -3.79 -33.27 12.31
N TYR A 270 -3.84 -33.61 13.59
CA TYR A 270 -4.75 -34.60 14.14
C TYR A 270 -5.59 -34.04 15.27
N ASP A 271 -6.85 -34.48 15.38
CA ASP A 271 -7.69 -34.21 16.55
C ASP A 271 -7.32 -35.07 17.77
N ALA A 272 -8.07 -34.93 18.87
CA ALA A 272 -7.84 -35.69 20.11
C ALA A 272 -7.98 -37.22 19.96
N ASN A 273 -8.66 -37.70 18.91
CA ASN A 273 -8.84 -39.12 18.60
C ASN A 273 -7.81 -39.62 17.58
N ARG A 274 -6.81 -38.81 17.21
CA ARG A 274 -5.83 -39.03 16.14
C ARG A 274 -6.44 -39.15 14.74
N VAL A 275 -7.59 -38.53 14.51
CA VAL A 275 -8.16 -38.40 13.16
C VAL A 275 -7.49 -37.23 12.46
N ILE A 276 -7.12 -37.40 11.19
CA ILE A 276 -6.52 -36.34 10.37
C ILE A 276 -7.59 -35.27 10.10
N ILE A 277 -7.30 -34.02 10.47
CA ILE A 277 -8.20 -32.89 10.28
C ILE A 277 -7.66 -31.82 9.32
N GLY A 278 -6.40 -31.93 8.91
CA GLY A 278 -5.83 -31.06 7.90
C GLY A 278 -4.38 -31.36 7.59
N THR A 279 -3.87 -30.75 6.52
CA THR A 279 -2.49 -30.90 6.08
C THR A 279 -1.88 -29.58 5.61
N ALA A 280 -0.58 -29.44 5.81
CA ALA A 280 0.21 -28.36 5.21
C ALA A 280 1.35 -28.96 4.39
N SER A 281 1.70 -28.32 3.28
CA SER A 281 2.82 -28.75 2.44
C SER A 281 3.72 -27.55 2.11
N GLY A 282 5.00 -27.82 1.90
CA GLY A 282 5.98 -26.80 1.56
C GLY A 282 7.29 -27.41 1.09
N VAL A 283 8.26 -26.55 0.81
CA VAL A 283 9.55 -26.97 0.25
C VAL A 283 10.70 -26.28 0.96
N VAL A 284 11.79 -27.02 1.13
CA VAL A 284 13.10 -26.47 1.51
C VAL A 284 14.03 -26.60 0.32
N ASN A 285 14.48 -25.47 -0.22
CA ASN A 285 15.27 -25.43 -1.44
C ASN A 285 16.76 -25.21 -1.17
N GLN A 286 17.60 -25.86 -1.99
CA GLN A 286 19.05 -25.60 -2.08
C GLN A 286 19.75 -25.65 -0.72
N LEU A 287 19.58 -26.77 -0.02
CA LEU A 287 20.17 -27.03 1.27
C LEU A 287 21.56 -27.66 1.08
N ASN A 288 22.62 -26.88 1.30
CA ASN A 288 24.00 -27.37 1.19
C ASN A 288 24.30 -28.44 2.26
N PRO A 289 25.30 -29.31 2.05
CA PRO A 289 25.72 -30.29 3.06
C PRO A 289 25.99 -29.64 4.41
N ASN A 290 25.48 -30.22 5.50
CA ASN A 290 25.56 -29.71 6.88
C ASN A 290 24.94 -28.33 7.13
N ALA A 291 24.20 -27.78 6.16
CA ALA A 291 23.50 -26.51 6.34
C ALA A 291 22.10 -26.74 6.92
N THR A 292 21.70 -25.82 7.79
CA THR A 292 20.34 -25.75 8.34
C THR A 292 19.60 -24.57 7.72
N LYS A 293 18.34 -24.78 7.34
CA LYS A 293 17.40 -23.70 6.98
C LYS A 293 16.09 -23.89 7.72
N THR A 294 15.41 -22.78 7.94
CA THR A 294 14.04 -22.81 8.45
C THR A 294 13.06 -23.14 7.32
N PHE A 295 11.93 -23.75 7.70
CA PHE A 295 10.81 -24.00 6.81
C PHE A 295 9.50 -23.56 7.44
N SER A 296 8.52 -23.24 6.60
CA SER A 296 7.18 -22.84 7.00
C SER A 296 6.17 -23.57 6.11
N LEU A 297 5.23 -24.30 6.71
CA LEU A 297 4.18 -25.04 6.03
C LEU A 297 2.83 -24.45 6.45
N VAL A 298 2.17 -23.73 5.55
CA VAL A 298 0.86 -23.11 5.83
C VAL A 298 -0.24 -24.09 5.44
N THR A 299 -1.23 -24.28 6.31
CA THR A 299 -2.46 -25.01 5.98
C THR A 299 -3.57 -24.03 5.60
N LEU A 300 -4.38 -24.41 4.61
CA LEU A 300 -5.64 -23.74 4.29
C LEU A 300 -6.86 -24.45 4.91
N ASP A 301 -6.65 -25.64 5.48
CA ASP A 301 -7.68 -26.38 6.19
C ASP A 301 -7.97 -25.74 7.56
N ASP A 302 -9.23 -25.80 8.00
CA ASP A 302 -9.59 -25.41 9.37
C ASP A 302 -9.12 -26.47 10.37
N VAL A 303 -7.98 -26.19 11.00
CA VAL A 303 -7.36 -27.06 12.00
C VAL A 303 -7.52 -26.51 13.43
N THR A 304 -8.49 -25.64 13.68
CA THR A 304 -8.66 -24.95 14.99
C THR A 304 -8.74 -25.90 16.18
N GLY A 305 -9.18 -27.15 15.98
CA GLY A 305 -9.29 -28.19 17.00
C GLY A 305 -8.16 -29.22 17.06
N TYR A 306 -6.99 -28.97 16.45
CA TYR A 306 -5.90 -29.95 16.46
C TYR A 306 -5.37 -30.21 17.89
N ALA A 307 -5.06 -31.47 18.18
CA ALA A 307 -4.51 -31.94 19.44
C ALA A 307 -3.07 -32.49 19.31
N ASP A 308 -2.67 -32.88 18.10
CA ASP A 308 -1.35 -33.41 17.74
C ASP A 308 -0.99 -33.04 16.29
N PHE A 309 0.29 -33.07 15.93
CA PHE A 309 0.75 -32.89 14.55
C PHE A 309 2.05 -33.66 14.28
N SER A 310 2.28 -34.00 13.01
CA SER A 310 3.51 -34.65 12.56
C SER A 310 4.05 -33.97 11.30
N VAL A 311 5.37 -33.81 11.21
CA VAL A 311 6.05 -33.33 10.00
C VAL A 311 6.88 -34.46 9.40
N GLN A 312 6.77 -34.63 8.09
CA GLN A 312 7.43 -35.68 7.32
C GLN A 312 8.12 -35.08 6.10
N VAL A 313 9.21 -35.71 5.70
CA VAL A 313 9.83 -35.49 4.39
C VAL A 313 9.06 -36.34 3.39
N ASP A 314 8.39 -35.70 2.44
CA ASP A 314 7.61 -36.37 1.39
C ASP A 314 8.52 -36.86 0.26
N THR A 315 9.45 -36.01 -0.19
CA THR A 315 10.44 -36.36 -1.22
C THR A 315 11.68 -35.49 -1.09
N VAL A 316 12.86 -36.10 -1.24
CA VAL A 316 14.14 -35.39 -1.40
C VAL A 316 14.52 -35.37 -2.88
N ILE A 317 14.98 -34.22 -3.37
CA ILE A 317 15.34 -33.92 -4.76
C ILE A 317 16.78 -33.43 -4.86
#